data_AF-A0AAE1X7H1-F1
#
_entry.id   AF-A0AAE1X7H1-F1
#
_cell.length_a   1.000
_cell.length_b   1.000
_cell.length_c   1.000
_cell.angle_alpha   90.00
_cell.angle_beta   90.00
_cell.angle_gamma   90.00
#
_symmetry.space_group_name_H-M   'P 1'
#
loop_
_entity.id
_entity.type
_entity.pdbx_description
1 polymer ?
#
loop_
_entity_poly.entity_id
_entity_poly.type
_entity_poly.pdbx_seq_one_letter_code
_entity_poly.pdbx_strand_id
1 'polypeptide(L)'
;MQGSESKDPIPTKRLKFRANRFTMINGELYRRTTEGPLLKCLGAEKAKYVANGQTEVSNRILLQHLETRLNGANGSWVKELPGVLWAYRITPRTTTGETLFCLVYGSKVVIPAEIGEETTRVAQYDPVGNEQARKFDLVTIEEIRNRAYAKILHYKGLMMKSYNSR
;
A
#
# COMPACT_ATOMS: atom_id res chain seq x y z
N MET A 1 -22.92 -32.00 -3.94
CA MET A 1 -23.15 -30.90 -4.90
C MET A 1 -21.87 -30.71 -5.69
N GLN A 2 -21.79 -31.32 -6.88
CA GLN A 2 -20.62 -31.29 -7.77
C GLN A 2 -20.24 -29.85 -8.12
N GLY A 3 -18.95 -29.51 -7.93
CA GLY A 3 -18.36 -28.29 -8.47
C GLY A 3 -18.16 -28.45 -9.97
N SER A 4 -18.85 -27.63 -10.76
CA SER A 4 -18.61 -27.50 -12.19
C SER A 4 -17.25 -26.83 -12.42
N GLU A 5 -16.30 -27.61 -12.92
CA GLU A 5 -14.98 -27.17 -13.35
C GLU A 5 -15.10 -26.29 -14.61
N SER A 6 -14.77 -25.01 -14.49
CA SER A 6 -14.79 -24.06 -15.61
C SER A 6 -13.63 -24.34 -16.58
N LYS A 7 -13.96 -24.62 -17.85
CA LYS A 7 -13.04 -24.97 -18.95
C LYS A 7 -12.44 -23.74 -19.64
N ASP A 8 -11.71 -22.89 -18.91
CA ASP A 8 -10.85 -21.87 -19.51
C ASP A 8 -9.39 -22.09 -19.11
N PRO A 9 -8.46 -22.37 -20.06
CA PRO A 9 -7.06 -22.62 -19.74
C PRO A 9 -6.30 -21.30 -19.57
N ILE A 10 -6.74 -20.45 -18.65
CA ILE A 10 -5.81 -19.49 -18.03
C ILE A 10 -4.82 -20.36 -17.23
N PRO A 11 -3.49 -20.20 -17.40
CA PRO A 11 -2.55 -21.30 -17.22
C PRO A 11 -2.64 -21.87 -15.80
N THR A 12 -3.07 -23.12 -15.66
CA THR A 12 -3.23 -23.86 -14.39
C THR A 12 -1.97 -23.76 -13.52
N LYS A 13 -0.79 -23.58 -14.15
CA LYS A 13 0.49 -23.28 -13.50
C LYS A 13 0.45 -21.97 -12.68
N ARG A 14 -0.03 -20.86 -13.24
CA ARG A 14 -0.11 -19.55 -12.54
C ARG A 14 -1.02 -19.61 -11.31
N LEU A 15 -2.13 -20.37 -11.40
CA LEU A 15 -3.03 -20.58 -10.26
C LEU A 15 -2.34 -21.37 -9.15
N LYS A 16 -1.65 -22.47 -9.48
CA LYS A 16 -0.85 -23.25 -8.52
C LYS A 16 0.23 -22.41 -7.83
N PHE A 17 0.99 -21.62 -8.58
CA PHE A 17 2.01 -20.73 -8.03
C PHE A 17 1.44 -19.66 -7.08
N ARG A 18 0.25 -19.13 -7.39
CA ARG A 18 -0.44 -18.17 -6.49
C ARG A 18 -0.98 -18.86 -5.24
N ALA A 19 -1.53 -20.06 -5.37
CA ALA A 19 -2.05 -20.85 -4.26
C ALA A 19 -0.97 -21.21 -3.23
N ASN A 20 0.29 -21.40 -3.65
CA ASN A 20 1.43 -21.64 -2.75
C ASN A 20 1.67 -20.53 -1.71
N ARG A 21 1.11 -19.33 -1.90
CA ARG A 21 1.18 -18.28 -0.87
C ARG A 21 0.09 -18.40 0.19
N PHE A 22 -0.80 -19.37 0.10
CA PHE A 22 -1.92 -19.52 1.01
C PHE A 22 -1.85 -20.84 1.76
N THR A 23 -2.44 -20.87 2.95
CA THR A 23 -2.57 -22.04 3.79
C THR A 23 -3.89 -22.01 4.55
N MET A 24 -4.48 -23.18 4.78
CA MET A 24 -5.65 -23.34 5.64
C MET A 24 -5.17 -23.71 7.05
N ILE A 25 -5.69 -23.03 8.07
CA ILE A 25 -5.46 -23.34 9.48
C ILE A 25 -6.81 -23.27 10.18
N ASN A 26 -7.24 -24.37 10.81
CA ASN A 26 -8.51 -24.47 11.53
C ASN A 26 -9.74 -24.00 10.72
N GLY A 27 -9.76 -24.32 9.41
CA GLY A 27 -10.85 -23.90 8.51
C GLY A 27 -10.79 -22.45 8.05
N GLU A 28 -9.77 -21.69 8.45
CA GLU A 28 -9.57 -20.30 8.02
C GLU A 28 -8.40 -20.19 7.03
N LEU A 29 -8.54 -19.32 6.03
CA LEU A 29 -7.53 -19.08 5.01
C LEU A 29 -6.54 -18.02 5.48
N TYR A 30 -5.25 -18.31 5.32
CA TYR A 30 -4.16 -17.40 5.63
C TYR A 30 -3.25 -17.21 4.42
N ARG A 31 -2.74 -15.99 4.24
CA ARG A 31 -1.66 -15.66 3.30
C ARG A 31 -0.33 -15.65 4.03
N ARG A 32 0.65 -16.40 3.51
CA ARG A 32 2.06 -16.35 3.91
C ARG A 32 2.68 -15.03 3.48
N THR A 33 3.42 -14.40 4.38
CA THR A 33 4.24 -13.22 4.07
C THR A 33 5.70 -13.62 3.94
N THR A 34 6.46 -12.80 3.23
CA THR A 34 7.93 -12.96 3.13
C THR A 34 8.62 -12.70 4.47
N GLU A 35 7.98 -11.94 5.37
CA GLU A 35 8.53 -11.52 6.67
C GLU A 35 8.16 -12.47 7.83
N GLY A 36 7.40 -13.54 7.58
CA GLY A 36 7.05 -14.56 8.58
C GLY A 36 5.60 -14.58 9.09
N PRO A 37 4.95 -13.44 9.41
CA PRO A 37 3.56 -13.46 9.90
C PRO A 37 2.58 -14.04 8.87
N LEU A 38 1.62 -14.83 9.36
CA LEU A 38 0.47 -15.25 8.56
C LEU A 38 -0.62 -14.18 8.60
N LEU A 39 -1.08 -13.74 7.43
CA LEU A 39 -2.19 -12.78 7.34
C LEU A 39 -3.49 -13.53 7.15
N LYS A 40 -4.40 -13.40 8.12
CA LYS A 40 -5.74 -13.94 8.00
C LYS A 40 -6.47 -13.28 6.83
N CYS A 41 -6.98 -14.09 5.91
CA CYS A 41 -7.82 -13.61 4.82
C CYS A 41 -9.20 -13.23 5.38
N LEU A 42 -9.76 -12.15 4.85
CA LEU A 42 -11.09 -11.68 5.23
C LEU A 42 -12.12 -12.17 4.21
N GLY A 43 -13.27 -12.63 4.69
CA GLY A 43 -14.44 -12.83 3.84
C GLY A 43 -14.97 -11.48 3.32
N ALA A 44 -15.80 -11.52 2.26
CA ALA A 44 -16.26 -10.33 1.55
C ALA A 44 -16.85 -9.24 2.46
N GLU A 45 -17.74 -9.61 3.39
CA GLU A 45 -18.38 -8.67 4.31
C GLU A 45 -17.37 -7.96 5.23
N LYS A 46 -16.46 -8.73 5.87
CA LYS A 46 -15.41 -8.17 6.72
C LYS A 46 -14.45 -7.31 5.91
N ALA A 47 -14.11 -7.72 4.69
CA ALA A 47 -13.24 -6.95 3.81
C ALA A 47 -13.87 -5.59 3.45
N LYS A 48 -15.17 -5.57 3.13
CA LYS A 48 -15.93 -4.35 2.86
C LYS A 48 -15.95 -3.42 4.07
N TYR A 49 -16.27 -3.95 5.25
CA TYR A 49 -16.27 -3.18 6.49
C TYR A 49 -14.90 -2.54 6.76
N VAL A 50 -13.82 -3.32 6.65
CA VAL A 50 -12.46 -2.81 6.86
C VAL A 50 -12.09 -1.76 5.82
N ALA A 51 -12.44 -1.97 4.53
CA ALA A 51 -12.15 -1.03 3.45
C ALA A 51 -12.88 0.31 3.64
N ASN A 52 -14.14 0.29 4.09
CA ASN A 52 -14.89 1.50 4.41
C ASN A 52 -14.23 2.27 5.55
N GLY A 53 -13.85 1.59 6.63
CA GLY A 53 -13.14 2.24 7.74
C GLY A 53 -11.80 2.86 7.31
N GLN A 54 -11.04 2.20 6.43
CA GLN A 54 -9.81 2.80 5.86
C GLN A 54 -10.10 4.04 5.00
N THR A 55 -11.21 4.01 4.25
CA THR A 55 -11.65 5.14 3.41
C THR A 55 -12.04 6.34 4.27
N GLU A 56 -12.81 6.12 5.33
CA GLU A 56 -13.21 7.18 6.27
C GLU A 56 -12.00 7.85 6.93
N VAL A 57 -11.03 7.05 7.41
CA VAL A 57 -9.79 7.57 7.99
C VAL A 57 -9.00 8.38 6.96
N SER A 58 -8.91 7.89 5.72
CA SER A 58 -8.20 8.58 4.65
C SER A 58 -8.86 9.91 4.29
N ASN A 59 -10.20 9.92 4.18
CA ASN A 59 -10.99 11.12 3.91
C ASN A 59 -10.79 12.17 5.00
N ARG A 60 -10.81 11.78 6.28
CA ARG A 60 -10.57 12.70 7.39
C ARG A 60 -9.20 13.39 7.30
N ILE A 61 -8.15 12.64 6.96
CA ILE A 61 -6.80 13.21 6.79
C ILE A 61 -6.77 14.18 5.60
N LEU A 62 -7.40 13.80 4.47
CA LEU A 62 -7.46 14.66 3.29
C LEU A 62 -8.21 15.96 3.56
N LEU A 63 -9.34 15.90 4.28
CA LEU A 63 -10.10 17.07 4.69
C LEU A 63 -9.27 17.98 5.59
N GLN A 64 -8.58 17.43 6.60
CA GLN A 64 -7.71 18.22 7.48
C GLN A 64 -6.60 18.94 6.71
N HIS A 65 -5.95 18.26 5.78
CA HIS A 65 -4.93 18.86 4.93
C HIS A 65 -5.51 19.97 4.03
N LEU A 66 -6.71 19.76 3.49
CA LEU A 66 -7.40 20.73 2.64
C LEU A 66 -7.80 21.97 3.43
N GLU A 67 -8.41 21.81 4.60
CA GLU A 67 -8.75 22.91 5.52
C GLU A 67 -7.51 23.74 5.88
N THR A 68 -6.38 23.08 6.13
CA THR A 68 -5.12 23.76 6.44
C THR A 68 -4.64 24.65 5.29
N ARG A 69 -4.78 24.20 4.04
CA ARG A 69 -4.43 24.99 2.85
C ARG A 69 -5.41 26.14 2.61
N LEU A 70 -6.70 25.92 2.86
CA LEU A 70 -7.75 26.92 2.71
C LEU A 70 -7.68 28.02 3.78
N ASN A 71 -7.21 27.72 4.99
CA ASN A 71 -7.03 28.75 6.01
C ASN A 71 -5.83 29.68 5.70
N GLY A 72 -4.88 29.24 4.85
CA GLY A 72 -3.72 30.02 4.43
C GLY A 72 -3.90 30.75 3.09
N ALA A 73 -4.95 30.44 2.32
CA ALA A 73 -5.21 31.01 1.01
C ALA A 73 -6.71 31.32 0.88
N ASN A 74 -7.10 32.48 0.32
CA ASN A 74 -8.47 32.75 -0.14
C ASN A 74 -8.83 31.90 -1.39
N GLY A 75 -8.52 30.60 -1.34
CA GLY A 75 -8.46 29.68 -2.45
C GLY A 75 -9.70 28.82 -2.58
N SER A 76 -10.01 28.44 -3.81
CA SER A 76 -11.03 27.41 -4.09
C SER A 76 -10.45 26.02 -3.80
N TRP A 77 -11.19 25.19 -3.07
CA TRP A 77 -10.78 23.81 -2.74
C TRP A 77 -10.42 22.98 -3.98
N VAL A 78 -11.04 23.27 -5.12
CA VAL A 78 -10.76 22.59 -6.40
C VAL A 78 -9.31 22.81 -6.85
N LYS A 79 -8.74 24.00 -6.58
CA LYS A 79 -7.36 24.33 -6.95
C LYS A 79 -6.35 23.66 -6.01
N GLU A 80 -6.69 23.53 -4.73
CA GLU A 80 -5.80 22.95 -3.71
C GLU A 80 -5.81 21.42 -3.67
N LEU A 81 -6.94 20.80 -4.03
CA LEU A 81 -7.14 19.37 -3.93
C LEU A 81 -6.06 18.53 -4.64
N PRO A 82 -5.61 18.84 -5.87
CA PRO A 82 -4.52 18.11 -6.51
C PRO A 82 -3.23 18.11 -5.69
N GLY A 83 -2.86 19.27 -5.12
CA GLY A 83 -1.67 19.41 -4.27
C GLY A 83 -1.79 18.63 -2.96
N VAL A 84 -2.96 18.66 -2.33
CA VAL A 84 -3.25 17.88 -1.12
C VAL A 84 -3.18 16.38 -1.38
N LEU A 85 -3.80 15.90 -2.46
CA LEU A 85 -3.74 14.49 -2.87
C LEU A 85 -2.31 14.07 -3.21
N TRP A 86 -1.55 14.93 -3.89
CA TRP A 86 -0.16 14.67 -4.20
C TRP A 86 0.66 14.49 -2.93
N ALA A 87 0.64 15.47 -2.03
CA ALA A 87 1.33 15.40 -0.73
C ALA A 87 0.91 14.16 0.07
N TYR A 88 -0.39 13.86 0.12
CA TYR A 88 -0.92 12.68 0.81
C TYR A 88 -0.32 11.37 0.24
N ARG A 89 -0.10 11.28 -1.07
CA ARG A 89 0.45 10.09 -1.74
C ARG A 89 1.95 9.93 -1.55
N ILE A 90 2.70 11.04 -1.48
CA ILE A 90 4.17 11.04 -1.50
C ILE A 90 4.82 11.22 -0.12
N THR A 91 4.07 11.62 0.90
CA THR A 91 4.57 11.70 2.28
C THR A 91 4.58 10.32 2.94
N PRO A 92 5.71 9.86 3.50
CA PRO A 92 5.78 8.60 4.24
C PRO A 92 4.87 8.63 5.47
N ARG A 93 4.18 7.53 5.75
CA ARG A 93 3.38 7.40 6.99
C ARG A 93 4.25 6.90 8.12
N THR A 94 4.11 7.47 9.31
CA THR A 94 4.83 7.01 10.51
C THR A 94 4.55 5.54 10.84
N THR A 95 3.32 5.08 10.60
CA THR A 95 2.88 3.71 10.90
C THR A 95 3.42 2.65 9.93
N THR A 96 3.74 3.01 8.69
CA THR A 96 4.28 2.08 7.67
C THR A 96 5.75 2.34 7.34
N GLY A 97 6.24 3.56 7.58
CA GLY A 97 7.51 4.08 7.06
C GLY A 97 7.57 4.23 5.53
N GLU A 98 6.48 3.96 4.81
CA GLU A 98 6.42 3.98 3.35
C GLU A 98 5.41 5.03 2.86
N THR A 99 5.59 5.52 1.64
CA THR A 99 4.62 6.39 0.98
C THR A 99 3.48 5.55 0.37
N LEU A 100 2.28 6.12 0.21
CA LEU A 100 1.19 5.38 -0.44
C LEU A 100 1.53 5.07 -1.90
N PHE A 101 2.22 5.98 -2.59
CA PHE A 101 2.70 5.75 -3.95
C PHE A 101 3.60 4.50 -4.02
N CYS A 102 4.55 4.37 -3.08
CA CYS A 102 5.43 3.20 -3.00
C CYS A 102 4.64 1.90 -2.76
N LEU A 103 3.60 1.92 -1.92
CA LEU A 103 2.78 0.72 -1.68
C LEU A 103 1.93 0.29 -2.90
N VAL A 104 1.57 1.22 -3.78
CA VAL A 104 0.79 0.93 -4.99
C VAL A 104 1.70 0.53 -6.15
N TYR A 105 2.79 1.27 -6.35
CA TYR A 105 3.65 1.13 -7.52
C TYR A 105 4.96 0.40 -7.24
N GLY A 106 5.37 0.18 -6.00
CA GLY A 106 6.58 -0.59 -5.66
C GLY A 106 7.87 0.21 -5.67
N SER A 107 7.82 1.51 -5.96
CA SER A 107 9.00 2.38 -5.93
C SER A 107 8.65 3.80 -5.52
N LYS A 108 9.65 4.57 -5.08
CA LYS A 108 9.48 5.99 -4.74
C LYS A 108 9.31 6.82 -6.01
N VAL A 109 8.32 7.70 -6.00
CA VAL A 109 8.10 8.67 -7.10
C VAL A 109 9.29 9.62 -7.23
N VAL A 110 9.60 10.03 -8.47
CA VAL A 110 10.46 11.19 -8.76
C VAL A 110 9.64 12.45 -8.54
N ILE A 111 10.03 13.28 -7.57
CA ILE A 111 9.30 14.51 -7.25
C ILE A 111 9.85 15.69 -8.05
N PRO A 112 9.07 16.76 -8.29
CA PRO A 112 9.54 17.92 -9.05
C PRO A 112 10.83 18.54 -8.51
N ALA A 113 11.04 18.56 -7.19
CA ALA A 113 12.27 19.05 -6.59
C ALA A 113 13.50 18.27 -7.07
N GLU A 114 13.40 16.95 -7.25
CA GLU A 114 14.53 16.15 -7.75
C GLU A 114 14.89 16.44 -9.20
N ILE A 115 13.89 16.85 -10.00
CA ILE A 115 14.08 17.25 -11.39
C ILE A 115 14.74 18.63 -11.44
N GLY A 116 14.26 19.58 -10.63
CA GLY A 116 14.84 20.92 -10.55
C GLY A 116 16.28 20.92 -10.04
N GLU A 117 16.60 20.07 -9.08
CA GLU A 117 17.95 19.90 -8.53
C GLU A 117 18.84 18.95 -9.34
N GLU A 118 18.32 18.39 -10.44
CA GLU A 118 19.03 17.41 -11.29
C GLU A 118 19.73 16.31 -10.49
N THR A 119 19.01 15.72 -9.53
CA THR A 119 19.59 14.69 -8.65
C THR A 119 20.20 13.54 -9.46
N THR A 120 21.10 12.77 -8.85
CA THR A 120 21.74 11.61 -9.51
C THR A 120 20.75 10.67 -10.18
N ARG A 121 19.58 10.46 -9.55
CA ARG A 121 18.50 9.63 -10.10
C ARG A 121 17.92 10.16 -11.41
N VAL A 122 17.89 11.48 -11.59
CA VAL A 122 17.43 12.17 -12.81
C VAL A 122 18.57 12.29 -13.82
N ALA A 123 19.74 12.76 -13.38
CA ALA A 123 20.91 12.97 -14.24
C ALA A 123 21.40 11.69 -14.93
N GLN A 124 21.33 10.55 -14.23
CA GLN A 124 21.79 9.25 -14.74
C GLN A 124 20.63 8.37 -15.23
N TYR A 125 19.51 8.97 -15.65
CA TYR A 125 18.37 8.21 -16.15
C TYR A 125 18.74 7.42 -17.41
N ASP A 126 18.75 6.09 -17.28
CA ASP A 126 18.85 5.16 -18.41
C ASP A 126 17.47 4.50 -18.64
N PRO A 127 16.84 4.70 -19.82
CA PRO A 127 15.56 4.09 -20.14
C PRO A 127 15.54 2.56 -20.01
N VAL A 128 16.62 1.89 -20.43
CA VAL A 128 16.68 0.42 -20.48
C VAL A 128 16.87 -0.13 -19.07
N GLY A 129 17.83 0.40 -18.32
CA GLY A 129 18.04 0.09 -16.92
C GLY A 129 16.80 0.36 -16.06
N ASN A 130 16.11 1.49 -16.30
CA ASN A 130 14.88 1.83 -15.59
C ASN A 130 13.74 0.84 -15.88
N GLU A 131 13.57 0.37 -17.13
CA GLU A 131 12.57 -0.65 -17.44
C GLU A 131 12.86 -1.96 -16.71
N GLN A 132 14.13 -2.36 -16.64
CA GLN A 132 14.56 -3.56 -15.93
C GLN A 132 14.36 -3.43 -14.41
N ALA A 133 14.74 -2.29 -13.83
CA ALA A 133 14.50 -1.98 -12.42
C ALA A 133 12.99 -1.98 -12.12
N ARG A 134 12.17 -1.40 -13.01
CA ARG A 134 10.71 -1.40 -12.88
C ARG A 134 10.11 -2.80 -12.86
N LYS A 135 10.60 -3.73 -13.70
CA LYS A 135 10.19 -5.13 -13.67
C LYS A 135 10.54 -5.78 -12.34
N PHE A 136 11.72 -5.49 -11.80
CA PHE A 136 12.15 -5.98 -10.49
C PHE A 136 11.26 -5.44 -9.36
N ASP A 137 10.99 -4.14 -9.33
CA ASP A 137 10.10 -3.50 -8.35
C ASP A 137 8.71 -4.14 -8.31
N LEU A 138 8.15 -4.48 -9.48
CA LEU A 138 6.85 -5.13 -9.59
C LEU A 138 6.85 -6.56 -9.04
N VAL A 139 7.99 -7.25 -9.08
CA VAL A 139 8.14 -8.59 -8.49
C VAL A 139 8.27 -8.50 -6.97
N THR A 140 8.95 -7.50 -6.45
CA THR A 140 9.26 -7.35 -5.01
C THR A 140 8.27 -6.46 -4.25
N ILE A 141 7.30 -5.82 -4.91
CA ILE A 141 6.31 -4.94 -4.27
C ILE A 141 5.57 -5.60 -3.09
N GLU A 142 5.32 -6.91 -3.15
CA GLU A 142 4.69 -7.65 -2.06
C GLU A 142 5.56 -7.67 -0.80
N GLU A 143 6.88 -7.67 -0.93
CA GLU A 143 7.82 -7.57 0.19
C GLU A 143 7.71 -6.21 0.88
N ILE A 144 7.64 -5.13 0.08
CA ILE A 144 7.43 -3.77 0.59
C ILE A 144 6.11 -3.70 1.37
N ARG A 145 5.03 -4.26 0.83
CA ARG A 145 3.72 -4.32 1.50
C ARG A 145 3.75 -5.15 2.78
N ASN A 146 4.44 -6.30 2.77
CA ASN A 146 4.58 -7.15 3.95
C ASN A 146 5.36 -6.42 5.06
N ARG A 147 6.47 -5.76 4.72
CA ARG A 147 7.27 -4.97 5.67
C ARG A 147 6.49 -3.80 6.26
N ALA A 148 5.73 -3.08 5.42
CA ALA A 148 4.84 -2.02 5.88
C ALA A 148 3.76 -2.55 6.84
N TYR A 149 3.18 -3.71 6.53
CA TYR A 149 2.18 -4.34 7.40
C TYR A 149 2.77 -4.83 8.73
N ALA A 150 3.98 -5.40 8.73
CA ALA A 150 4.68 -5.79 9.95
C ALA A 150 4.90 -4.59 10.89
N LYS A 151 5.27 -3.43 10.35
CA LYS A 151 5.37 -2.17 11.12
C LYS A 151 4.03 -1.73 11.69
N ILE A 152 2.93 -1.85 10.93
CA ILE A 152 1.58 -1.55 11.45
C ILE A 152 1.24 -2.46 12.63
N LEU A 153 1.51 -3.78 12.53
CA LEU A 153 1.27 -4.72 13.62
C LEU A 153 2.09 -4.37 14.86
N HIS A 154 3.37 -4.06 14.66
CA HIS A 154 4.25 -3.63 15.74
C HIS A 154 3.72 -2.39 16.45
N TYR A 155 3.36 -1.34 15.68
CA TYR A 155 2.79 -0.11 16.22
C TYR A 155 1.48 -0.36 16.98
N LYS A 156 0.57 -1.18 16.44
CA LYS A 156 -0.66 -1.58 17.15
C LYS A 156 -0.37 -2.28 18.47
N GLY A 157 0.62 -3.17 18.50
CA GLY A 157 1.06 -3.86 19.71
C GLY A 157 1.58 -2.90 20.78
N LEU A 158 2.39 -1.90 20.40
CA LEU A 158 2.86 -0.86 21.31
C LEU A 158 1.70 -0.03 21.88
N MET A 159 0.77 0.38 21.03
CA MET A 159 -0.41 1.14 21.45
C MET A 159 -1.28 0.34 22.43
N MET A 160 -1.52 -0.95 22.16
CA MET A 160 -2.30 -1.82 23.05
C MET A 160 -1.62 -1.99 24.42
N LYS A 161 -0.29 -2.15 24.46
CA LYS A 161 0.46 -2.20 25.73
C LYS A 161 0.31 -0.91 26.53
N SER A 162 0.43 0.25 25.87
CA SER A 162 0.31 1.56 26.54
C SER A 162 -1.09 1.84 27.09
N TYR A 163 -2.13 1.33 26.42
CA TYR A 163 -3.51 1.44 26.87
C TYR A 163 -3.76 0.52 28.08
N ASN A 164 -3.26 -0.71 28.03
CA ASN A 164 -3.43 -1.69 29.11
C ASN A 164 -2.56 -1.41 30.35
N SER A 165 -1.56 -0.53 30.24
CA SER A 165 -0.70 -0.11 31.36
C SER A 165 -1.20 1.15 32.08
N ARG A 166 -2.38 1.68 31.71
CA ARG A 166 -3.09 2.76 32.40
C ARG A 166 -4.24 2.18 33.21
#